data_AF-A0A0D0L7Y7-F1
#
_entry.id   AF-A0A0D0L7Y7-F1
#
_cell.length_a   1.000
_cell.length_b   1.000
_cell.length_c   1.000
_cell.angle_alpha   90.00
_cell.angle_beta   90.00
_cell.angle_gamma   90.00
#
_symmetry.space_group_name_H-M   'P 1'
#
loop_
_entity.id
_entity.type
_entity.pdbx_description
1 polymer ?
#
loop_
_entity_poly.entity_id
_entity_poly.type
_entity_poly.pdbx_seq_one_letter_code
_entity_poly.pdbx_strand_id
1 'polypeptide(L)'
;MSLTALIIGVIGQLFFAGLQGLIVVFSAAALANNSELTPFQDRLLASLMLLLPAVSIFTACLLIVGYLNTAPWLSNLWHLLPVTGFGLYLLFLLYVNH
;
A
#
# COMPACT_ATOMS: atom_id res chain seq x y z
N MET A 1 -4.37 4.04 -21.29
CA MET A 1 -4.98 4.92 -20.26
C MET A 1 -4.95 6.37 -20.75
N SER A 2 -5.94 7.21 -20.43
CA SER A 2 -5.92 8.65 -20.79
C SER A 2 -5.04 9.47 -19.84
N LEU A 3 -4.58 10.64 -20.26
CA LEU A 3 -3.76 11.54 -19.43
C LEU A 3 -4.48 11.92 -18.11
N THR A 4 -5.77 12.24 -18.19
CA THR A 4 -6.58 12.58 -17.01
C THR A 4 -6.63 11.42 -16.02
N ALA A 5 -6.83 10.19 -16.50
CA ALA A 5 -6.84 9.01 -15.66
C ALA A 5 -5.46 8.75 -15.02
N LEU A 6 -4.36 8.99 -15.74
CA LEU A 6 -3.01 8.90 -15.18
C LEU A 6 -2.82 9.89 -14.02
N ILE A 7 -3.16 11.17 -14.23
CA ILE A 7 -2.97 12.22 -13.22
C ILE A 7 -3.77 11.90 -11.96
N ILE A 8 -5.05 11.57 -12.11
CA ILE A 8 -5.91 11.19 -10.98
C ILE A 8 -5.36 9.94 -10.29
N GLY A 9 -4.94 8.93 -11.07
CA GLY A 9 -4.37 7.70 -10.55
C GLY A 9 -3.11 7.93 -9.74
N VAL A 10 -2.17 8.74 -10.22
CA VAL A 10 -0.91 9.06 -9.53
C VAL A 10 -1.17 9.84 -8.24
N ILE A 11 -2.01 10.87 -8.28
CA ILE A 11 -2.38 11.63 -7.07
C ILE A 11 -3.03 10.69 -6.05
N GLY A 12 -3.95 9.83 -6.50
CA GLY A 12 -4.58 8.81 -5.68
C GLY A 12 -3.57 7.86 -5.03
N GLN A 13 -2.57 7.38 -5.78
CA GLN A 13 -1.52 6.51 -5.24
C GLN A 13 -0.67 7.19 -4.17
N LEU A 14 -0.26 8.44 -4.39
CA LEU A 14 0.54 9.18 -3.41
C LEU A 14 -0.25 9.47 -2.13
N PHE A 15 -1.51 9.87 -2.27
CA PHE A 15 -2.41 10.06 -1.13
C PHE A 15 -2.63 8.75 -0.38
N PHE A 16 -2.86 7.65 -1.11
CA PHE A 16 -3.05 6.33 -0.51
C PHE A 16 -1.79 5.82 0.19
N ALA A 17 -0.59 6.08 -0.35
CA ALA A 17 0.68 5.77 0.32
C ALA A 17 0.79 6.47 1.68
N GLY A 18 0.42 7.76 1.74
CA GLY A 18 0.36 8.52 3.00
C GLY A 18 -0.63 7.91 4.00
N LEU A 19 -1.84 7.58 3.55
CA LEU A 19 -2.84 6.91 4.39
C LEU A 19 -2.36 5.55 4.90
N GLN A 20 -1.76 4.71 4.04
CA GLN A 20 -1.20 3.43 4.43
C GLN A 20 -0.15 3.60 5.52
N GLY A 21 0.77 4.56 5.36
CA GLY A 21 1.80 4.83 6.36
C GLY A 21 1.21 5.20 7.71
N LEU A 22 0.24 6.12 7.74
CA LEU A 22 -0.45 6.52 8.97
C LEU A 22 -1.17 5.33 9.62
N ILE A 23 -1.98 4.60 8.86
CA ILE A 23 -2.75 3.47 9.37
C ILE A 23 -1.82 2.40 9.94
N VAL A 24 -0.76 2.04 9.22
CA VAL A 24 0.15 0.98 9.66
C VAL A 24 0.90 1.39 10.94
N VAL A 25 1.42 2.61 11.01
CA VAL A 25 2.15 3.09 12.20
C VAL A 25 1.23 3.12 13.42
N PHE A 26 0.05 3.73 13.31
CA PHE A 26 -0.84 3.87 14.46
C PHE A 26 -1.41 2.53 14.92
N SER A 27 -1.79 1.66 13.99
CA SER A 27 -2.37 0.36 14.36
C SER A 27 -1.31 -0.62 14.85
N ALA A 28 -0.07 -0.59 14.33
CA ALA A 28 1.04 -1.35 14.91
C ALA A 28 1.37 -0.89 16.34
N ALA A 29 1.37 0.43 16.60
CA ALA A 29 1.56 0.96 17.95
C ALA A 29 0.42 0.54 18.89
N ALA A 30 -0.83 0.52 18.42
CA ALA A 30 -1.96 0.02 19.19
C ALA A 30 -1.81 -1.48 19.52
N LEU A 31 -1.42 -2.30 18.55
CA LEU A 31 -1.18 -3.75 18.74
C LEU A 31 -0.06 -4.01 19.76
N ALA A 32 1.07 -3.33 19.63
CA ALA A 32 2.20 -3.48 20.55
C ALA A 32 1.86 -3.11 22.01
N ASN A 33 0.86 -2.25 22.23
CA ASN A 33 0.41 -1.86 23.57
C ASN A 33 -0.65 -2.79 24.16
N ASN A 34 -1.40 -3.53 23.34
CA ASN A 34 -2.57 -4.29 23.80
C ASN A 34 -2.42 -5.81 23.62
N SER A 35 -1.38 -6.28 22.94
CA SER A 35 -1.23 -7.69 22.59
C SER A 35 0.23 -8.12 22.61
N GLU A 36 0.50 -9.33 23.10
CA GLU A 36 1.81 -9.95 22.96
C GLU A 36 1.97 -10.48 21.53
N LEU A 37 2.75 -9.77 20.72
CA LEU A 37 3.06 -10.18 19.36
C LEU A 37 4.12 -11.27 19.35
N THR A 38 3.91 -12.28 18.52
CA THR A 38 4.98 -13.23 18.19
C THR A 38 6.12 -12.51 17.46
N PRO A 39 7.39 -12.99 17.57
CA PRO A 39 8.52 -12.37 16.88
C PRO A 39 8.34 -12.25 15.36
N PHE A 40 7.54 -13.14 14.76
CA PHE A 40 7.21 -13.06 13.34
C PHE A 40 6.24 -11.90 13.04
N GLN A 41 5.16 -11.77 13.82
CA GLN A 41 4.17 -10.69 13.64
C GLN A 41 4.80 -9.31 13.81
N ASP A 42 5.68 -9.14 14.81
CA ASP A 42 6.37 -7.89 15.07
C ASP A 42 7.29 -7.48 13.90
N ARG A 43 8.12 -8.41 13.41
CA ARG A 43 8.98 -8.17 12.23
C ARG A 43 8.16 -7.90 10.96
N LEU A 44 7.05 -8.60 10.79
CA LEU A 44 6.15 -8.39 9.66
C LEU A 44 5.53 -6.98 9.72
N LEU A 45 5.00 -6.56 10.87
CA LEU A 45 4.46 -5.21 11.07
C LEU A 45 5.50 -4.13 10.78
N ALA A 46 6.71 -4.27 11.33
CA ALA A 46 7.81 -3.35 11.09
C ALA A 46 8.17 -3.24 9.59
N SER A 47 8.14 -4.37 8.87
CA SER A 47 8.38 -4.38 7.42
C SER A 47 7.27 -3.68 6.63
N LEU A 48 6.02 -3.92 7.03
CA LEU A 48 4.83 -3.37 6.35
C LEU A 48 4.70 -1.85 6.51
N MET A 49 5.27 -1.25 7.56
CA MET A 49 5.31 0.21 7.75
C MET A 49 5.90 0.96 6.55
N LEU A 50 6.94 0.40 5.93
CA LEU A 50 7.57 0.98 4.74
C LEU A 50 7.09 0.31 3.45
N LEU A 51 6.87 -1.00 3.47
CA LEU A 51 6.56 -1.75 2.26
C LEU A 51 5.23 -1.33 1.63
N LEU A 52 4.18 -1.14 2.43
CA LEU A 52 2.85 -0.81 1.88
C LEU A 52 2.83 0.55 1.19
N PRO A 53 3.29 1.66 1.83
CA PRO A 53 3.45 2.94 1.15
C PRO A 53 4.36 2.85 -0.08
N ALA A 54 5.45 2.09 0.00
CA ALA A 54 6.38 1.91 -1.11
C ALA A 54 5.72 1.24 -2.32
N VAL A 55 4.82 0.27 -2.13
CA VAL A 55 4.08 -0.37 -3.23
C VAL A 55 3.21 0.64 -3.97
N SER A 56 2.54 1.55 -3.24
CA SER A 56 1.72 2.61 -3.84
C SER A 56 2.57 3.61 -4.63
N ILE A 57 3.70 4.04 -4.06
CA ILE A 57 4.67 4.92 -4.74
C ILE A 57 5.26 4.24 -5.98
N PHE A 58 5.66 2.98 -5.86
CA PHE A 58 6.16 2.19 -6.98
C PHE A 58 5.12 2.07 -8.09
N THR A 59 3.86 1.83 -7.73
CA THR A 59 2.75 1.78 -8.69
C THR A 59 2.57 3.12 -9.41
N ALA A 60 2.68 4.25 -8.69
CA ALA A 60 2.64 5.58 -9.32
C ALA A 60 3.78 5.76 -10.34
N CYS A 61 5.01 5.41 -9.96
CA CYS A 61 6.16 5.45 -10.88
C CYS A 61 5.97 4.54 -12.09
N LEU A 62 5.48 3.32 -11.88
CA LEU A 62 5.19 2.35 -12.94
C LEU A 62 4.16 2.89 -13.94
N LEU A 63 3.10 3.54 -13.46
CA LEU A 63 2.08 4.15 -14.30
C LEU A 63 2.64 5.31 -15.14
N ILE A 64 3.49 6.17 -14.54
CA ILE A 64 4.15 7.27 -15.24
C ILE A 64 5.07 6.71 -16.34
N VAL A 65 5.95 5.78 -16.00
CA VAL A 65 6.89 5.16 -16.94
C VAL A 65 6.14 4.44 -18.05
N GLY A 66 5.10 3.67 -17.72
CA GLY A 66 4.29 2.96 -18.72
C GLY A 66 3.57 3.91 -19.67
N TYR A 67 3.09 5.06 -19.18
CA TYR A 67 2.47 6.09 -20.02
C TYR A 67 3.48 6.76 -20.95
N LEU A 68 4.65 7.15 -20.44
CA LEU A 68 5.71 7.78 -21.24
C LEU A 68 6.24 6.87 -22.36
N ASN A 69 6.27 5.56 -22.12
CA ASN A 69 6.76 4.58 -23.09
C ASN A 69 5.64 3.98 -23.97
N THR A 70 4.41 4.48 -23.89
CA THR A 70 3.24 3.92 -24.62
C THR A 70 3.11 2.40 -24.43
N ALA A 71 3.39 1.91 -23.22
CA ALA A 71 3.55 0.50 -22.97
C ALA A 71 2.24 -0.28 -23.14
N PRO A 72 2.25 -1.47 -23.78
CA PRO A 72 1.03 -2.25 -24.04
C PRO A 72 0.39 -2.81 -22.76
N TRP A 73 1.17 -2.94 -21.68
CA TRP A 73 0.70 -3.41 -20.37
C TRP A 73 0.12 -2.28 -19.50
N LEU A 74 0.10 -1.03 -19.98
CA LEU A 74 -0.43 0.09 -19.21
C LEU A 74 -1.95 -0.02 -19.06
N SER A 75 -2.40 -0.30 -17.84
CA SER A 75 -3.81 -0.52 -17.50
C SER A 75 -4.16 0.05 -16.14
N ASN A 76 -5.44 0.40 -15.95
CA ASN A 76 -5.97 0.79 -14.63
C ASN A 76 -5.88 -0.35 -13.60
N LEU A 77 -5.69 -1.60 -14.04
CA LEU A 77 -5.56 -2.76 -13.15
C LEU A 77 -4.34 -2.66 -12.21
N TRP A 78 -3.31 -1.89 -12.55
CA TRP A 78 -2.17 -1.65 -11.67
C TRP A 78 -2.57 -1.03 -10.32
N HIS A 79 -3.69 -0.29 -10.27
CA HIS A 79 -4.22 0.25 -9.02
C HIS A 79 -4.67 -0.83 -8.03
N LEU A 80 -4.99 -2.05 -8.50
CA LEU A 80 -5.41 -3.15 -7.63
C LEU A 80 -4.25 -3.70 -6.79
N LEU A 81 -2.99 -3.52 -7.22
CA LEU A 81 -1.83 -4.03 -6.50
C LEU A 81 -1.72 -3.44 -5.07
N PRO A 82 -1.63 -2.11 -4.89
CA PRO A 82 -1.58 -1.52 -3.56
C PRO A 82 -2.90 -1.70 -2.78
N VAL A 83 -4.05 -1.71 -3.45
CA VAL A 83 -5.36 -1.92 -2.80
C VAL A 83 -5.45 -3.32 -2.21
N THR A 84 -5.06 -4.34 -2.97
CA THR A 84 -5.06 -5.74 -2.51
C THR A 84 -4.05 -5.94 -1.40
N GLY A 85 -2.83 -5.40 -1.56
CA GLY A 85 -1.80 -5.47 -0.51
C GLY A 85 -2.27 -4.86 0.80
N PHE A 86 -2.94 -3.72 0.74
CA PHE A 86 -3.53 -3.09 1.92
C PHE A 86 -4.71 -3.88 2.50
N GLY A 87 -5.57 -4.45 1.66
CA GLY A 87 -6.66 -5.33 2.10
C GLY A 87 -6.16 -6.54 2.87
N LEU A 88 -5.09 -7.19 2.40
CA LEU A 88 -4.42 -8.29 3.11
C LEU A 88 -3.86 -7.85 4.46
N TYR A 89 -3.29 -6.66 4.52
CA TYR A 89 -2.82 -6.09 5.78
C TYR A 89 -3.95 -5.87 6.79
N LEU A 90 -5.10 -5.34 6.35
CA LEU A 90 -6.26 -5.17 7.23
C LEU A 90 -6.79 -6.51 7.75
N LEU A 91 -6.84 -7.53 6.89
CA LEU A 91 -7.22 -8.88 7.32
C LEU A 91 -6.24 -9.45 8.35
N PHE A 92 -4.94 -9.26 8.15
CA PHE A 92 -3.92 -9.62 9.13
C PHE A 92 -4.14 -8.89 10.46
N LEU A 93 -4.41 -7.58 10.43
CA LEU A 93 -4.66 -6.80 11.64
C LEU A 93 -5.90 -7.29 12.41
N LEU A 94 -6.97 -7.62 11.70
CA LEU A 94 -8.18 -8.19 12.30
C LEU A 94 -7.91 -9.55 12.94
N TYR A 95 -7.13 -10.39 12.27
CA TYR A 95 -6.77 -11.71 12.80
C TYR A 95 -5.93 -11.62 14.07
N VAL A 96 -4.98 -10.67 14.16
CA VAL A 96 -4.12 -10.53 15.35
C VAL A 96 -4.85 -9.86 16.52
N ASN A 97 -5.85 -9.02 16.25
CA ASN A 97 -6.67 -8.37 17.29
C ASN A 97 -7.79 -9.26 17.86
N HIS A 98 -8.01 -10.45 17.31
CA HIS A 98 -9.00 -11.42 17.78
C HIS A 98 -8.36 -12.48 18.69
#